data_AF-A0A183IAG5-F1
#
_entry.id   AF-A0A183IAG5-F1
#
_cell.length_a   1.000
_cell.length_b   1.000
_cell.length_c   1.000
_cell.angle_alpha   90.00
_cell.angle_beta   90.00
_cell.angle_gamma   90.00
#
_symmetry.space_group_name_H-M   'P 1'
#
loop_
_entity.id
_entity.type
_entity.pdbx_description
1 polymer ?
#
loop_
_entity_poly.entity_id
_entity_poly.type
_entity_poly.pdbx_seq_one_letter_code
_entity_poly.pdbx_strand_id
1 'polypeptide(L)'
;LSELAEEVQRFRSQFAKVNEINAEVANAYREVSALLTGYQCKMKNETIFTVQSIFENAEREFGFRKAQVNRLELIENEYTKEWMDFIKAYLYQNNSVPAFLAAINLHLFKSNLKIKHVH
;
A
#
# COMPACT_ATOMS: atom_id res chain seq x y z
N LEU A 1 24.27 12.04 -38.67
CA LEU A 1 24.72 11.64 -37.31
C LEU A 1 24.31 12.65 -36.24
N SER A 2 24.43 13.98 -36.46
CA SER A 2 23.94 14.98 -35.49
C SER A 2 22.42 14.99 -35.34
N GLU A 3 21.68 14.90 -36.45
CA GLU A 3 20.21 14.97 -36.47
C GLU A 3 19.57 13.79 -35.71
N LEU A 4 20.09 12.56 -35.90
CA LEU A 4 19.67 11.38 -35.14
C LEU A 4 19.99 11.52 -33.64
N ALA A 5 21.11 12.14 -33.29
CA ALA A 5 21.50 12.36 -31.89
C ALA A 5 20.58 13.39 -31.21
N GLU A 6 20.21 14.47 -31.92
CA GLU A 6 19.25 15.46 -31.45
C GLU A 6 17.86 14.85 -31.25
N GLU A 7 17.43 13.99 -32.18
CA GLU A 7 16.14 13.30 -32.08
C GLU A 7 16.10 12.33 -30.89
N VAL A 8 17.15 11.53 -30.68
CA VAL A 8 17.28 10.66 -29.50
C VAL A 8 17.26 11.46 -28.21
N GLN A 9 17.95 12.61 -28.16
CA GLN A 9 17.97 13.46 -26.96
C GLN A 9 16.60 14.08 -26.68
N ARG A 10 15.88 14.49 -27.73
CA ARG A 10 14.51 14.99 -27.63
C ARG A 10 13.58 13.92 -27.07
N PHE A 11 13.63 12.69 -27.61
CA PHE A 11 12.83 11.58 -27.09
C PHE A 11 13.15 11.27 -25.63
N ARG A 12 14.44 11.20 -25.24
CA ARG A 12 14.84 10.98 -23.84
C ARG A 12 14.27 12.04 -22.90
N SER A 13 14.32 13.30 -23.31
CA SER A 13 13.79 14.42 -22.52
C SER A 13 12.27 14.34 -22.35
N GLN A 14 11.56 13.98 -23.43
CA GLN A 14 10.10 13.76 -23.38
C GLN A 14 9.73 12.57 -22.48
N PHE A 15 10.45 11.44 -22.61
CA PHE A 15 10.26 10.26 -21.76
C PHE A 15 10.51 10.57 -20.29
N ALA A 16 11.58 11.31 -19.97
CA ALA A 16 11.87 11.73 -18.60
C ALA A 16 10.73 12.56 -18.00
N LYS A 17 10.20 13.53 -18.77
CA LYS A 17 9.06 14.36 -18.34
C LYS A 17 7.78 13.56 -18.13
N VAL A 18 7.49 12.58 -18.99
CA VAL A 18 6.33 11.70 -18.80
C VAL A 18 6.48 10.86 -17.54
N ASN A 19 7.67 10.32 -17.27
CA ASN A 19 7.93 9.54 -16.05
C ASN A 19 7.80 10.39 -14.78
N GLU A 20 8.27 11.64 -14.81
CA GLU A 20 8.11 12.60 -13.72
C GLU A 20 6.64 12.87 -13.41
N ILE A 21 5.85 13.23 -14.42
CA ILE A 21 4.40 13.48 -14.26
C ILE A 21 3.69 12.23 -13.72
N ASN A 22 4.01 11.04 -14.25
CA ASN A 22 3.43 9.80 -13.77
C ASN A 22 3.78 9.52 -12.31
N ALA A 23 5.01 9.82 -11.89
CA ALA A 23 5.43 9.67 -10.49
C ALA A 23 4.72 10.64 -9.56
N GLU A 24 4.56 11.91 -9.97
CA GLU A 24 3.81 12.92 -9.21
C GLU A 24 2.35 12.52 -9.02
N VAL A 25 1.67 12.10 -10.10
CA VAL A 25 0.29 11.63 -10.04
C VAL A 25 0.17 10.41 -9.12
N ALA A 26 1.07 9.43 -9.25
CA ALA A 26 1.06 8.24 -8.40
C ALA A 26 1.37 8.56 -6.92
N ASN A 27 2.17 9.58 -6.63
CA ASN A 27 2.41 10.07 -5.27
C ASN A 27 1.14 10.72 -4.70
N ALA A 28 0.51 11.62 -5.46
CA ALA A 28 -0.71 12.31 -5.03
C ALA A 28 -1.85 11.34 -4.71
N TYR A 29 -2.08 10.32 -5.55
CA TYR A 29 -3.08 9.30 -5.29
C TYR A 29 -2.78 8.47 -4.04
N ARG A 30 -1.51 8.14 -3.80
CA ARG A 30 -1.10 7.40 -2.60
C ARG A 30 -1.29 8.23 -1.33
N GLU A 31 -0.97 9.52 -1.38
CA GLU A 31 -1.18 10.42 -0.26
C GLU A 31 -2.66 10.55 0.11
N VAL A 32 -3.52 10.83 -0.87
CA VAL A 32 -4.97 10.92 -0.65
C VAL A 32 -5.53 9.59 -0.14
N SER A 33 -5.12 8.46 -0.72
CA SER A 33 -5.55 7.14 -0.27
C SER A 33 -5.14 6.87 1.18
N ALA A 34 -3.93 7.27 1.58
CA ALA A 34 -3.45 7.11 2.95
C ALA A 34 -4.24 7.98 3.94
N LEU A 35 -4.53 9.23 3.57
CA LEU A 35 -5.35 10.14 4.39
C LEU A 35 -6.77 9.62 4.61
N LEU A 36 -7.37 9.02 3.58
CA LEU A 36 -8.74 8.50 3.65
C LEU A 36 -8.84 7.17 4.40
N THR A 37 -7.90 6.26 4.15
CA THR A 37 -7.98 4.87 4.63
C THR A 37 -7.18 4.62 5.90
N GLY A 38 -6.21 5.48 6.21
CA GLY A 38 -5.21 5.25 7.25
C GLY A 38 -4.13 4.25 6.85
N TYR A 39 -3.97 3.98 5.55
CA TYR A 39 -2.98 3.02 5.04
C TYR A 39 -2.09 3.59 3.94
N GLN A 40 -0.78 3.44 4.13
CA GLN A 40 0.23 3.69 3.11
C GLN A 40 0.42 2.42 2.27
N CYS A 41 0.23 2.55 0.95
CA CYS A 41 0.44 1.46 0.00
C CYS A 41 1.76 1.62 -0.75
N LYS A 42 2.56 0.55 -0.80
CA LYS A 42 3.84 0.53 -1.53
C LYS A 42 3.93 -0.69 -2.44
N MET A 43 4.13 -0.45 -3.73
CA MET A 43 4.42 -1.53 -4.68
C MET A 43 5.85 -2.04 -4.46
N LYS A 44 6.03 -3.35 -4.28
CA LYS A 44 7.36 -4.01 -4.29
C LYS A 44 7.71 -4.46 -5.71
N ASN A 45 6.71 -4.93 -6.46
CA ASN A 45 6.79 -5.23 -7.89
C ASN A 45 5.37 -5.17 -8.49
N GLU A 46 5.19 -5.61 -9.74
CA GLU A 46 3.90 -5.53 -10.45
C GLU A 46 2.75 -6.30 -9.80
N THR A 47 3.05 -7.35 -9.03
CA THR A 47 2.04 -8.24 -8.43
C THR A 47 2.04 -8.19 -6.91
N ILE A 48 3.09 -7.67 -6.29
CA ILE A 48 3.25 -7.63 -4.83
C ILE A 48 3.30 -6.19 -4.36
N PHE A 49 2.47 -5.89 -3.37
CA PHE A 49 2.45 -4.62 -2.69
C PHE A 49 2.28 -4.81 -1.19
N THR A 50 2.65 -3.79 -0.44
CA THR A 50 2.50 -3.76 1.01
C THR A 50 1.60 -2.64 1.44
N VAL A 51 0.92 -2.87 2.56
CA VAL A 51 -0.06 -1.99 3.16
C VAL A 51 0.35 -1.78 4.61
N GLN A 52 0.68 -0.54 4.96
CA GLN A 52 1.16 -0.16 6.28
C GLN A 52 0.19 0.81 6.93
N SER A 53 -0.24 0.55 8.17
CA SER A 53 -1.11 1.50 8.88
C SER A 53 -0.32 2.73 9.32
N ILE A 54 -0.95 3.91 9.25
CA ILE A 54 -0.39 5.16 9.79
C ILE A 54 -0.31 5.16 11.33
N PHE A 55 -0.96 4.20 11.99
CA PHE A 55 -0.98 4.05 13.44
C PHE A 55 0.13 3.14 13.98
N GLU A 56 0.97 2.59 13.11
CA GLU A 56 2.02 1.62 13.43
C GLU A 56 3.38 2.03 12.87
N ASN A 57 4.43 1.39 13.39
CA ASN A 57 5.80 1.59 12.94
C ASN A 57 6.00 1.11 11.48
N ALA A 58 7.01 1.68 10.80
CA ALA A 58 7.35 1.42 9.40
C ALA A 58 7.63 -0.06 9.05
N GLU A 59 7.97 -0.88 10.04
CA GLU A 59 8.32 -2.29 9.84
C GLU A 59 7.11 -3.23 9.91
N ARG A 60 5.93 -2.73 10.31
CA ARG A 60 4.72 -3.53 10.50
C ARG A 60 3.77 -3.36 9.32
N GLU A 61 4.02 -4.15 8.28
CA GLU A 61 3.28 -4.09 7.03
C GLU A 61 2.61 -5.44 6.67
N PHE A 62 1.42 -5.35 6.07
CA PHE A 62 0.77 -6.49 5.44
C PHE A 62 1.21 -6.58 3.99
N GLY A 63 1.75 -7.73 3.59
CA GLY A 63 2.05 -8.02 2.18
C GLY A 63 0.84 -8.61 1.48
N PHE A 64 0.54 -8.16 0.27
CA PHE A 64 -0.48 -8.74 -0.58
C PHE A 64 0.07 -9.06 -1.96
N ARG A 65 -0.39 -10.19 -2.51
CA ARG A 65 -0.15 -10.59 -3.89
C ARG A 65 -1.44 -10.48 -4.69
N LYS A 66 -1.38 -9.80 -5.83
CA LYS A 66 -2.41 -9.81 -6.86
C LYS A 66 -2.29 -11.13 -7.62
N ALA A 67 -3.19 -12.07 -7.33
CA ALA A 67 -3.17 -13.40 -7.93
C ALA A 67 -3.91 -13.41 -9.28
N GLN A 68 -5.25 -13.40 -9.24
CA GLN A 68 -6.13 -13.35 -10.40
C GLN A 68 -6.92 -12.04 -10.44
N VAL A 69 -7.67 -11.78 -11.53
CA VAL A 69 -8.51 -10.60 -11.67
C VAL A 69 -9.39 -10.44 -10.43
N ASN A 70 -9.19 -9.32 -9.71
CA ASN A 70 -9.89 -8.94 -8.49
C ASN A 70 -9.69 -9.84 -7.25
N ARG A 71 -8.63 -10.66 -7.21
CA ARG A 71 -8.25 -11.42 -5.99
C ARG A 71 -6.91 -10.97 -5.44
N LEU A 72 -6.91 -10.67 -4.15
CA LEU A 72 -5.72 -10.39 -3.36
C LEU A 72 -5.48 -11.53 -2.38
N GLU A 73 -4.24 -12.00 -2.31
CA GLU A 73 -3.79 -13.02 -1.37
C GLU A 73 -2.86 -12.38 -0.34
N LEU A 74 -3.14 -12.60 0.95
CA LEU A 74 -2.26 -12.16 2.02
C LEU A 74 -0.97 -12.98 1.99
N ILE A 75 0.17 -12.32 2.08
CA ILE A 75 1.48 -12.93 2.24
C ILE A 75 1.75 -13.04 3.74
N GLU A 76 1.87 -14.26 4.23
CA GLU A 76 2.18 -14.52 5.64
C GLU A 76 3.57 -14.00 6.01
N ASN A 77 3.64 -13.31 7.14
CA ASN A 77 4.87 -12.84 7.79
C ASN A 77 4.67 -12.83 9.32
N GLU A 78 5.70 -12.45 10.08
CA GLU A 78 5.60 -12.41 11.54
C GLU A 78 4.47 -11.48 12.02
N TYR A 79 4.27 -10.33 11.37
CA TYR A 79 3.19 -9.40 11.72
C TYR A 79 1.80 -10.00 11.48
N THR A 80 1.60 -10.79 10.43
CA THR A 80 0.30 -11.45 10.18
C THR A 80 -0.11 -12.41 11.29
N LYS A 81 0.85 -13.02 12.00
CA LYS A 81 0.56 -13.95 13.10
C LYS A 81 -0.15 -13.27 14.27
N GLU A 82 0.05 -11.98 14.44
CA GLU A 82 -0.60 -11.18 15.49
C GLU A 82 -2.07 -10.91 15.21
N TRP A 83 -2.49 -11.06 13.94
CA TRP A 83 -3.83 -10.71 13.48
C TRP A 83 -4.62 -11.92 12.99
N MET A 84 -4.23 -13.14 13.40
CA MET A 84 -4.85 -14.39 12.92
C MET A 84 -6.36 -14.44 13.14
N ASP A 85 -6.86 -13.87 14.23
CA ASP A 85 -8.30 -13.82 14.50
C ASP A 85 -9.04 -12.93 13.48
N PHE A 86 -8.46 -11.78 13.13
CA PHE A 86 -8.99 -10.88 12.10
C PHE A 86 -8.86 -11.49 10.70
N ILE A 87 -7.75 -12.16 10.40
CA ILE A 87 -7.53 -12.87 9.14
C ILE A 87 -8.60 -13.95 8.96
N LYS A 88 -8.83 -14.77 9.98
CA LYS A 88 -9.87 -15.81 9.95
C LYS A 88 -11.26 -15.21 9.75
N ALA A 89 -11.59 -14.14 10.49
CA ALA A 89 -12.91 -13.52 10.43
C ALA A 89 -13.22 -12.85 9.08
N TYR A 90 -12.26 -12.12 8.51
CA TYR A 90 -12.52 -11.26 7.36
C TYR A 90 -11.97 -11.80 6.03
N LEU A 91 -10.84 -12.53 6.05
CA LEU A 91 -10.21 -13.04 4.84
C LEU A 91 -10.63 -14.49 4.55
N TYR A 92 -10.63 -15.39 5.54
CA TYR A 92 -10.98 -16.78 5.26
C TYR A 92 -12.48 -17.00 5.05
N GLN A 93 -13.32 -16.35 5.85
CA GLN A 93 -14.78 -16.52 5.74
C GLN A 93 -15.40 -15.69 4.61
N ASN A 94 -14.89 -14.47 4.40
CA ASN A 94 -15.55 -13.47 3.55
C ASN A 94 -14.67 -12.95 2.41
N ASN A 95 -13.38 -13.32 2.39
CA ASN A 95 -12.38 -12.84 1.42
C ASN A 95 -12.39 -11.32 1.21
N SER A 96 -12.65 -10.55 2.28
CA SER A 96 -12.83 -9.11 2.22
C SER A 96 -11.63 -8.38 2.82
N VAL A 97 -10.66 -8.05 1.96
CA VAL A 97 -9.52 -7.19 2.33
C VAL A 97 -9.96 -5.83 2.88
N PRO A 98 -10.95 -5.13 2.30
CA PRO A 98 -11.42 -3.87 2.87
C PRO A 98 -11.96 -4.01 4.30
N ALA A 99 -12.75 -5.06 4.58
CA ALA A 99 -13.26 -5.30 5.93
C ALA A 99 -12.14 -5.63 6.92
N PHE A 100 -11.19 -6.47 6.49
CA PHE A 100 -9.99 -6.80 7.27
C PHE A 100 -9.23 -5.54 7.65
N LEU A 101 -8.82 -4.73 6.67
CA LEU A 101 -8.05 -3.51 6.90
C LEU A 101 -8.82 -2.50 7.76
N ALA A 102 -10.12 -2.29 7.52
CA ALA A 102 -10.93 -1.40 8.36
C ALA A 102 -10.95 -1.85 9.83
N ALA A 103 -11.13 -3.15 10.08
CA ALA A 103 -11.16 -3.70 11.43
C ALA A 103 -9.82 -3.55 12.16
N ILE A 104 -8.70 -3.79 11.47
CA ILE A 104 -7.35 -3.58 12.00
C ILE A 104 -7.14 -2.10 12.34
N ASN A 105 -7.47 -1.20 11.42
CA ASN A 105 -7.26 0.23 11.62
C ASN A 105 -8.05 0.77 12.83
N LEU A 106 -9.30 0.31 13.00
CA LEU A 106 -10.12 0.63 14.17
C LEU A 106 -9.53 0.06 15.47
N HIS A 107 -8.96 -1.15 15.43
CA HIS A 107 -8.30 -1.74 16.58
C HIS A 107 -7.07 -0.92 16.99
N LEU A 108 -6.18 -0.64 16.04
CA LEU A 108 -4.96 0.15 16.24
C LEU A 108 -5.27 1.57 16.75
N PHE A 109 -6.25 2.23 16.14
CA PHE A 109 -6.69 3.55 16.56
C PHE A 109 -7.14 3.57 18.02
N LYS A 110 -7.97 2.59 18.44
CA LYS A 110 -8.43 2.48 19.83
C LYS A 110 -7.29 2.20 20.80
N SER A 111 -6.34 1.34 20.43
CA SER A 111 -5.17 1.04 21.25
C SER A 111 -4.28 2.27 21.44
N ASN A 112 -4.04 3.04 20.37
CA ASN A 112 -3.26 4.27 20.44
C ASN A 112 -3.96 5.39 21.22
N LEU A 113 -5.29 5.49 21.15
CA LEU A 113 -6.04 6.42 22.00
C LEU A 113 -5.95 6.07 23.48
N LYS A 114 -6.04 4.78 23.84
CA LYS A 114 -5.90 4.34 25.24
C LYS A 114 -4.54 4.70 25.81
N ILE A 115 -3.48 4.62 25.02
CA ILE A 115 -2.13 5.03 25.45
C ILE A 115 -2.08 6.53 25.76
N LYS A 116 -2.79 7.38 25.01
CA LYS A 116 -2.82 8.84 25.22
C LYS A 116 -3.63 9.32 26.43
N HIS A 117 -4.53 8.49 26.97
CA HIS A 117 -5.40 8.86 28.10
C HIS A 117 -4.92 8.31 29.45
N VAL A 118 -3.76 7.64 29.51
CA VAL A 118 -3.19 7.03 30.74
C VAL A 118 -2.01 7.87 31.30
N HIS A 119 -1.89 9.13 30.87
CA HIS A 119 -0.94 10.10 31.44
C HIS A 119 -1.66 11.31 31.99
#